data_AF-A0A938ACW6-F1
#
_entry.id   AF-A0A938ACW6-F1
#
_cell.length_a   1.000
_cell.length_b   1.000
_cell.length_c   1.000
_cell.angle_alpha   90.00
_cell.angle_beta   90.00
_cell.angle_gamma   90.00
#
_symmetry.space_group_name_H-M   'P 1'
#
loop_
_entity.id
_entity.type
_entity.pdbx_description
1 polymer ?
#
loop_
_entity_poly.entity_id
_entity_poly.type
_entity_poly.pdbx_seq_one_letter_code
_entity_poly.pdbx_strand_id
1 'polypeptide(L)'
;MGITRDDRARAARQSWVVRLFYDRDGDLHGWRALAVVALLAGAVVLGTVMVSFAGAAFGPETLAAGALIVFLAIKIPLLLFVFWILMRHGGGYTQSELSAKERSRVLEHLMQQAHEARGRPDEAERLRWAAREAWRIADEAPDDGRQQAIAVAVEISGMRPSPQGRTAA
;
A
#
# COMPACT_ATOMS: atom_id res chain seq x y z
N MET A 1 -8.09 27.92 4.07
CA MET A 1 -7.17 26.76 4.12
C MET A 1 -5.79 27.24 4.53
N GLY A 2 -5.52 27.28 5.83
CA GLY A 2 -4.21 27.66 6.35
C GLY A 2 -3.37 26.42 6.59
N ILE A 3 -2.25 26.28 5.87
CA ILE A 3 -1.21 25.30 6.18
C ILE A 3 -0.78 25.56 7.63
N THR A 4 -1.07 24.63 8.52
CA THR A 4 -0.80 24.82 9.95
C THR A 4 0.71 24.86 10.17
N ARG A 5 1.18 25.62 11.17
CA ARG A 5 2.62 25.68 11.52
C ARG A 5 3.21 24.30 11.80
N ASP A 6 2.38 23.36 12.23
CA ASP A 6 2.76 21.98 12.53
C ASP A 6 3.05 21.15 11.27
N ASP A 7 2.39 21.45 10.14
CA ASP A 7 2.67 20.78 8.86
C ASP A 7 4.07 21.12 8.35
N ARG A 8 4.53 22.36 8.58
CA ARG A 8 5.89 22.80 8.21
C ARG A 8 6.96 22.15 9.09
N ALA A 9 6.66 21.92 10.37
CA ALA A 9 7.59 21.29 11.30
C ALA A 9 7.77 19.78 11.02
N ARG A 10 6.73 19.09 10.54
CA ARG A 10 6.82 17.67 10.13
C ARG A 10 7.56 17.51 8.80
N ALA A 11 7.34 18.41 7.84
CA ALA A 11 8.08 18.42 6.58
C ALA A 11 9.60 18.64 6.76
N ALA A 12 10.01 19.39 7.80
CA ALA A 12 11.41 19.66 8.08
C ALA A 12 12.18 18.45 8.67
N ARG A 13 11.48 17.44 9.23
CA ARG A 13 12.09 16.20 9.75
C ARG A 13 12.09 15.03 8.76
N GLN A 14 11.53 15.24 7.57
CA GLN A 14 11.46 14.20 6.55
C GLN A 14 12.84 14.02 5.93
N SER A 15 13.47 12.85 6.17
CA SER A 15 14.84 12.59 5.77
C SER A 15 15.02 12.78 4.25
N TRP A 16 16.17 13.30 3.83
CA TRP A 16 16.49 13.58 2.43
C TRP A 16 16.24 12.38 1.50
N VAL A 17 16.43 11.15 2.01
CA VAL A 17 16.13 9.89 1.31
C VAL A 17 14.64 9.77 0.97
N VAL A 18 13.73 10.12 1.88
CA VAL A 18 12.29 10.10 1.61
C VAL A 18 11.93 11.09 0.53
N ARG A 19 12.55 12.28 0.54
CA ARG A 19 12.36 13.31 -0.48
C ARG A 19 12.86 12.91 -1.86
N LEU A 20 13.84 12.01 -1.93
CA LEU A 20 14.41 11.54 -3.18
C LEU A 20 13.57 10.43 -3.84
N PHE A 21 12.77 9.68 -3.09
CA PHE A 21 12.05 8.52 -3.63
C PHE A 21 10.52 8.64 -3.66
N TYR A 22 9.95 9.63 -2.98
CA TYR A 22 8.50 9.81 -2.86
C TYR A 22 8.03 11.13 -3.46
N ASP A 23 6.88 11.09 -4.13
CA ASP A 23 6.14 12.30 -4.49
C ASP A 23 5.37 12.85 -3.27
N ARG A 24 4.83 14.07 -3.43
CA ARG A 24 4.03 14.77 -2.42
C ARG A 24 2.79 13.98 -1.98
N ASP A 25 2.32 13.08 -2.84
CA ASP A 25 1.17 12.19 -2.63
C ASP A 25 1.54 10.85 -1.99
N GLY A 26 2.81 10.66 -1.58
CA GLY A 26 3.25 9.42 -0.94
C GLY A 26 3.41 8.23 -1.89
N ASP A 27 3.17 8.44 -3.18
CA ASP A 27 3.37 7.41 -4.20
C ASP A 27 4.87 7.25 -4.52
N LEU A 28 5.28 6.01 -4.71
CA LEU A 28 6.66 5.68 -5.03
C LEU A 28 6.89 6.12 -6.48
N HIS A 29 7.91 6.93 -6.75
CA HIS A 29 8.30 7.18 -8.14
C HIS A 29 8.79 5.86 -8.75
N GLY A 30 7.89 5.11 -9.40
CA GLY A 30 8.16 3.78 -9.94
C GLY A 30 9.39 3.79 -10.84
N TRP A 31 9.61 4.88 -11.57
CA TRP A 31 10.80 5.11 -12.37
C TRP A 31 12.12 5.17 -11.57
N ARG A 32 12.12 5.80 -10.38
CA ARG A 32 13.31 5.89 -9.52
C ARG A 32 13.61 4.56 -8.85
N ALA A 33 12.59 3.82 -8.41
CA ALA A 33 12.77 2.47 -7.91
C ALA A 33 13.30 1.54 -9.00
N LEU A 34 12.76 1.64 -10.21
CA LEU A 34 13.23 0.90 -11.37
C LEU A 34 14.68 1.26 -11.75
N ALA A 35 15.05 2.55 -11.64
CA ALA A 35 16.43 2.98 -11.82
C ALA A 35 17.38 2.38 -10.77
N VAL A 36 16.98 2.29 -9.51
CA VAL A 36 17.77 1.63 -8.45
C VAL A 36 17.91 0.13 -8.72
N VAL A 37 16.83 -0.54 -9.12
CA VAL A 37 16.86 -1.96 -9.50
C VAL A 37 17.77 -2.18 -10.71
N ALA A 38 17.68 -1.33 -11.74
CA ALA A 38 18.52 -1.40 -12.93
C ALA A 38 20.00 -1.18 -12.58
N LEU A 39 20.30 -0.25 -11.67
CA LEU A 39 21.67 0.02 -11.21
C LEU A 39 22.23 -1.14 -10.39
N LEU A 40 21.42 -1.74 -9.50
CA LEU A 40 21.77 -2.97 -8.79
C LEU A 40 22.04 -4.12 -9.75
N ALA A 41 21.16 -4.34 -10.74
CA ALA A 41 21.34 -5.36 -11.76
C ALA A 41 22.62 -5.12 -12.59
N GLY A 42 22.91 -3.87 -12.95
CA GLY A 42 24.17 -3.49 -13.61
C GLY A 42 25.40 -3.83 -12.77
N ALA A 43 25.35 -3.55 -11.45
CA ALA A 43 26.42 -3.90 -10.52
C ALA A 43 26.62 -5.43 -10.41
N VAL A 44 25.54 -6.23 -10.44
CA VAL A 44 25.60 -7.70 -10.48
C VAL A 44 26.33 -8.20 -11.72
N VAL A 45 25.96 -7.68 -12.89
CA VAL A 45 26.57 -8.07 -14.16
C VAL A 45 28.06 -7.69 -14.17
N LEU A 46 28.39 -6.47 -13.75
CA LEU A 46 29.76 -6.00 -13.68
C LEU A 46 30.61 -6.83 -12.70
N GLY A 47 30.06 -7.15 -11.53
CA GLY A 47 30.72 -8.00 -10.53
C GLY A 47 30.99 -9.41 -11.07
N THR A 48 30.04 -9.98 -11.80
CA THR A 48 30.18 -11.31 -12.41
C THR A 48 31.28 -11.31 -13.46
N VAL A 49 31.31 -10.30 -14.35
CA VAL A 49 32.36 -10.13 -15.36
C VAL A 49 33.74 -10.02 -14.69
N MET A 50 33.87 -9.22 -13.63
CA MET A 50 35.13 -9.07 -12.89
C MET A 50 35.62 -10.38 -12.27
N VAL A 51 34.72 -11.21 -11.72
CA VAL A 51 35.08 -12.54 -11.20
C VAL A 51 35.56 -13.47 -12.31
N SER A 52 34.90 -13.43 -13.48
CA SER A 52 35.33 -14.22 -14.64
C SER A 52 36.74 -13.85 -15.12
N PHE A 53 37.11 -12.56 -15.09
CA PHE A 53 38.47 -12.11 -15.40
C PHE A 53 39.48 -12.45 -14.29
N ALA A 54 39.08 -12.35 -13.02
CA ALA A 54 39.94 -12.70 -11.89
C ALA A 54 40.31 -14.20 -11.89
N GLY A 55 39.41 -15.08 -12.35
CA GLY A 55 39.69 -16.51 -12.46
C GLY A 55 40.78 -16.91 -13.43
N ALA A 56 41.15 -16.03 -14.37
CA ALA A 56 42.28 -16.24 -15.25
C ALA A 56 43.63 -15.92 -14.59
N ALA A 57 43.64 -15.20 -13.48
CA ALA A 57 44.87 -14.67 -12.85
C ALA A 57 45.19 -15.26 -11.47
N PHE A 58 44.21 -15.87 -10.78
CA PHE A 58 44.36 -16.30 -9.38
C PHE A 58 44.08 -17.80 -9.18
N GLY A 59 44.62 -18.36 -8.10
CA GLY A 59 44.47 -19.78 -7.74
C GLY A 59 43.04 -20.13 -7.29
N PRO A 60 42.70 -21.43 -7.24
CA PRO A 60 41.34 -21.91 -6.96
C PRO A 60 40.80 -21.48 -5.58
N GLU A 61 41.68 -21.33 -4.59
CA GLU A 61 41.31 -20.86 -3.25
C GLU A 61 40.91 -19.38 -3.24
N THR A 62 41.63 -18.55 -4.00
CA THR A 62 41.34 -17.12 -4.15
C THR A 62 40.06 -16.90 -4.95
N LEU A 63 39.77 -17.78 -5.90
CA LEU A 63 38.51 -17.80 -6.64
C LEU A 63 37.30 -18.10 -5.77
N ALA A 64 37.39 -19.09 -4.88
CA ALA A 64 36.31 -19.45 -3.98
C ALA A 64 35.97 -18.29 -3.02
N ALA A 65 36.99 -17.65 -2.44
CA ALA A 65 36.81 -16.49 -1.58
C ALA A 65 36.24 -15.28 -2.35
N GLY A 66 36.77 -14.98 -3.54
CA GLY A 66 36.29 -13.88 -4.38
C GLY A 66 34.84 -14.07 -4.83
N ALA A 67 34.46 -15.28 -5.24
CA ALA A 67 33.09 -15.62 -5.60
C ALA A 67 32.12 -15.43 -4.44
N LEU A 68 32.50 -15.84 -3.22
CA LEU A 68 31.68 -15.65 -2.02
C LEU A 68 31.48 -14.17 -1.69
N ILE A 69 32.56 -13.38 -1.77
CA ILE A 69 32.50 -11.92 -1.50
C ILE A 69 31.59 -11.23 -2.50
N VAL A 70 31.73 -11.52 -3.80
CA VAL A 70 30.86 -10.93 -4.84
C VAL A 70 29.41 -11.36 -4.66
N PHE A 71 29.17 -12.63 -4.35
CA PHE A 71 27.83 -13.14 -4.07
C PHE A 71 27.16 -12.44 -2.88
N LEU A 72 27.89 -12.24 -1.78
CA LEU A 72 27.40 -11.52 -0.60
C LEU A 72 27.20 -10.02 -0.88
N ALA A 73 28.14 -9.39 -1.57
CA ALA A 73 28.07 -7.99 -1.96
C ALA A 73 26.86 -7.69 -2.87
N ILE A 74 26.36 -8.69 -3.59
CA ILE A 74 25.15 -8.59 -4.41
C ILE A 74 23.90 -8.93 -3.60
N LYS A 75 23.91 -10.04 -2.86
CA LYS A 75 22.73 -10.53 -2.15
C LYS A 75 22.35 -9.67 -0.95
N ILE A 76 23.30 -9.14 -0.20
CA ILE A 76 23.02 -8.34 0.99
C ILE A 76 22.27 -7.04 0.61
N PRO A 77 22.71 -6.24 -0.37
CA PRO A 77 21.96 -5.06 -0.80
C PRO A 77 20.58 -5.41 -1.36
N LEU A 78 20.46 -6.51 -2.11
CA LEU A 78 19.17 -6.93 -2.66
C LEU A 78 18.20 -7.35 -1.55
N LEU A 79 18.67 -8.12 -0.56
CA LEU A 79 17.88 -8.48 0.61
C LEU A 79 17.52 -7.26 1.46
N LEU A 80 18.45 -6.32 1.67
CA LEU A 80 18.16 -5.06 2.37
C LEU A 80 17.14 -4.21 1.61
N PHE A 81 17.21 -4.18 0.28
CA PHE A 81 16.27 -3.44 -0.55
C PHE A 81 14.88 -4.07 -0.54
N VAL A 82 14.80 -5.40 -0.69
CA VAL A 82 13.54 -6.16 -0.58
C VAL A 82 12.97 -6.04 0.85
N PHE A 83 13.81 -6.17 1.87
CA PHE A 83 13.41 -5.98 3.26
C PHE A 83 12.93 -4.56 3.52
N TRP A 84 13.57 -3.55 2.93
CA TRP A 84 13.14 -2.16 3.01
C TRP A 84 11.78 -1.95 2.34
N ILE A 85 11.56 -2.52 1.15
CA ILE A 85 10.25 -2.51 0.47
C ILE A 85 9.20 -3.22 1.33
N LEU A 86 9.50 -4.40 1.87
CA LEU A 86 8.59 -5.19 2.70
C LEU A 86 8.27 -4.51 4.04
N MET A 87 9.25 -3.91 4.71
CA MET A 87 9.00 -3.10 5.91
C MET A 87 8.17 -1.85 5.60
N ARG A 88 8.31 -1.29 4.40
CA ARG A 88 7.57 -0.10 3.97
C ARG A 88 6.15 -0.42 3.50
N HIS A 89 5.92 -1.58 2.89
CA HIS A 89 4.59 -2.09 2.54
C HIS A 89 3.88 -2.77 3.72
N GLY A 90 4.61 -3.44 4.61
CA GLY A 90 4.07 -4.09 5.82
C GLY A 90 3.96 -3.15 7.03
N GLY A 91 4.68 -2.03 7.02
CA GLY A 91 4.51 -0.92 7.95
C GLY A 91 3.44 0.03 7.43
N GLY A 92 2.17 -0.35 7.61
CA GLY A 92 0.97 0.43 7.28
C GLY A 92 0.94 1.82 7.93
N TYR A 93 1.75 2.73 7.41
CA TYR A 93 1.52 4.17 7.41
C TYR A 93 0.94 4.64 6.07
N THR A 94 0.33 3.73 5.31
CA THR A 94 -0.99 4.06 4.78
C THR A 94 -1.97 4.00 5.96
N GLN A 95 -1.85 5.00 6.86
CA GLN A 95 -3.05 5.56 7.46
C GLN A 95 -4.00 5.72 6.29
N SER A 96 -5.08 4.95 6.29
CA SER A 96 -6.23 5.22 5.45
C SER A 96 -6.37 6.74 5.37
N GLU A 97 -6.28 7.33 4.19
CA GLU A 97 -6.34 8.80 4.04
C GLU A 97 -7.60 9.39 4.69
N LEU A 98 -8.57 8.54 4.99
CA LEU A 98 -9.69 8.79 5.88
C LEU A 98 -9.25 8.73 7.35
N SER A 99 -9.13 9.91 7.95
CA SER A 99 -9.17 10.09 9.41
C SER A 99 -10.31 9.27 10.02
N ALA A 100 -10.19 8.80 11.27
CA ALA A 100 -11.28 8.10 11.96
C ALA A 100 -12.63 8.87 11.88
N LYS A 101 -12.56 10.21 11.88
CA LYS A 101 -13.72 11.10 11.71
C LYS A 101 -14.28 11.13 10.28
N GLU A 102 -13.42 10.98 9.27
CA GLU A 102 -13.86 10.93 7.88
C GLU A 102 -14.47 9.56 7.57
N ARG A 103 -13.87 8.50 8.10
CA ARG A 103 -14.43 7.16 8.00
C ARG A 103 -15.80 7.06 8.65
N SER A 104 -15.98 7.63 9.84
CA SER A 104 -17.30 7.66 10.49
C SER A 104 -18.33 8.42 9.65
N ARG A 105 -17.95 9.53 9.00
CA ARG A 105 -18.84 10.27 8.09
C ARG A 105 -19.18 9.48 6.83
N VAL A 106 -18.22 8.76 6.25
CA VAL A 106 -18.47 7.92 5.07
C VAL A 106 -19.44 6.79 5.44
N LEU A 107 -19.22 6.13 6.57
CA LEU A 107 -20.11 5.07 7.08
C LEU A 107 -21.51 5.62 7.38
N GLU A 108 -21.62 6.80 7.99
CA GLU A 108 -22.89 7.49 8.22
C GLU A 108 -23.60 7.82 6.90
N HIS A 109 -22.86 8.30 5.90
CA HIS A 109 -23.40 8.60 4.58
C HIS A 109 -23.87 7.32 3.86
N LEU A 110 -23.13 6.22 3.93
CA LEU A 110 -23.55 4.93 3.37
C LEU A 110 -24.82 4.41 4.04
N MET A 111 -24.92 4.55 5.36
CA MET A 111 -26.13 4.19 6.10
C MET A 111 -27.33 5.04 5.69
N GLN A 112 -27.13 6.35 5.54
CA GLN A 112 -28.16 7.28 5.07
C GLN A 112 -28.62 6.91 3.65
N GLN A 113 -27.68 6.66 2.73
CA GLN A 113 -28.00 6.21 1.37
C GLN A 113 -28.77 4.89 1.35
N ALA A 114 -28.44 3.94 2.24
CA ALA A 114 -29.18 2.69 2.37
C ALA A 114 -30.62 2.91 2.84
N HIS A 115 -30.84 3.86 3.76
CA HIS A 115 -32.19 4.24 4.20
C HIS A 115 -32.98 4.94 3.09
N GLU A 116 -32.36 5.88 2.37
CA GLU A 116 -32.97 6.60 1.25
C GLU A 116 -33.24 5.69 0.03
N ALA A 117 -32.54 4.55 -0.08
CA ALA A 117 -32.78 3.58 -1.13
C ALA A 117 -34.09 2.81 -0.95
N ARG A 118 -34.69 2.80 0.25
CA ARG A 118 -35.93 2.07 0.50
C ARG A 118 -37.09 2.62 -0.30
N GLY A 119 -37.83 1.73 -0.96
CA GLY A 119 -39.00 2.10 -1.76
C GLY A 119 -38.64 2.68 -3.14
N ARG A 120 -37.35 2.71 -3.50
CA ARG A 120 -36.93 3.01 -4.88
C ARG A 120 -36.96 1.75 -5.74
N PRO A 121 -37.18 1.88 -7.06
CA PRO A 121 -37.16 0.73 -7.97
C PRO A 121 -35.79 0.01 -7.99
N ASP A 122 -34.70 0.72 -7.68
CA ASP A 122 -33.31 0.21 -7.65
C ASP A 122 -32.81 -0.13 -6.23
N GLU A 123 -33.72 -0.31 -5.25
CA GLU A 123 -33.41 -0.57 -3.84
C GLU A 123 -32.41 -1.72 -3.66
N ALA A 124 -32.66 -2.86 -4.32
CA ALA A 124 -31.85 -4.06 -4.15
C ALA A 124 -30.40 -3.90 -4.68
N GLU A 125 -30.19 -3.07 -5.69
CA GLU A 125 -28.86 -2.81 -6.23
C GLU A 125 -28.09 -1.82 -5.34
N ARG A 126 -28.75 -0.74 -4.90
CA ARG A 126 -28.16 0.25 -3.99
C ARG A 126 -27.75 -0.34 -2.65
N LEU A 127 -28.60 -1.18 -2.05
CA LEU A 127 -28.28 -1.86 -0.79
C LEU A 127 -27.08 -2.81 -0.95
N ARG A 128 -27.02 -3.56 -2.05
CA ARG A 128 -25.87 -4.44 -2.36
C ARG A 128 -24.58 -3.65 -2.58
N TRP A 129 -24.65 -2.52 -3.26
CA TRP A 129 -23.51 -1.64 -3.45
C TRP A 129 -23.02 -1.07 -2.12
N ALA A 130 -23.92 -0.51 -1.30
CA ALA A 130 -23.57 0.09 -0.01
C ALA A 130 -22.99 -0.94 0.99
N ALA A 131 -23.53 -2.16 1.01
CA ALA A 131 -22.99 -3.24 1.84
C ALA A 131 -21.57 -3.65 1.42
N ARG A 132 -21.31 -3.80 0.11
CA ARG A 132 -19.96 -4.12 -0.40
C ARG A 132 -18.96 -3.04 -0.05
N GLU A 133 -19.37 -1.79 -0.16
CA GLU A 133 -18.54 -0.64 0.13
C GLU A 133 -18.18 -0.55 1.62
N ALA A 134 -19.15 -0.82 2.52
CA ALA A 134 -18.90 -0.90 3.95
C ALA A 134 -17.93 -2.06 4.32
N TRP A 135 -18.05 -3.22 3.65
CA TRP A 135 -17.10 -4.33 3.81
C TRP A 135 -15.69 -3.98 3.35
N ARG A 136 -15.56 -3.28 2.22
CA ARG A 136 -14.26 -2.78 1.73
C ARG A 136 -13.59 -1.87 2.76
N ILE A 137 -14.35 -0.95 3.36
CA ILE A 137 -13.87 -0.08 4.43
C ILE A 137 -13.47 -0.88 5.68
N ALA A 138 -14.18 -1.97 6.00
CA ALA A 138 -13.83 -2.83 7.14
C ALA A 138 -12.50 -3.59 6.94
N ASP A 139 -12.24 -4.07 5.72
CA ASP A 139 -10.99 -4.76 5.38
C ASP A 139 -9.78 -3.81 5.41
N GLU A 140 -9.97 -2.55 5.01
CA GLU A 140 -8.92 -1.53 4.98
C GLU A 140 -8.72 -0.79 6.32
N ALA A 141 -9.69 -0.88 7.24
CA ALA A 141 -9.66 -0.20 8.53
C ALA A 141 -8.65 -0.82 9.53
N PRO A 142 -7.93 -0.01 10.32
CA PRO A 142 -7.27 -0.49 11.54
C PRO A 142 -8.31 -0.98 12.55
N ASP A 143 -7.85 -1.75 13.54
CA ASP A 143 -8.72 -2.48 14.47
C ASP A 143 -9.70 -1.57 15.24
N ASP A 144 -9.35 -0.31 15.47
CA ASP A 144 -10.17 0.69 16.16
C ASP A 144 -11.44 1.10 15.37
N GLY A 145 -11.35 1.16 14.04
CA GLY A 145 -12.47 1.52 13.16
C GLY A 145 -13.10 0.33 12.43
N ARG A 146 -12.49 -0.85 12.48
CA ARG A 146 -12.99 -2.06 11.80
C ARG A 146 -14.34 -2.50 12.35
N GLN A 147 -14.51 -2.52 13.68
CA GLN A 147 -15.76 -2.96 14.30
C GLN A 147 -16.96 -2.11 13.87
N GLN A 148 -16.76 -0.80 13.76
CA GLN A 148 -17.80 0.13 13.31
C GLN A 148 -18.20 -0.13 11.84
N ALA A 149 -17.21 -0.35 10.96
CA ALA A 149 -17.46 -0.66 9.56
C ALA A 149 -18.18 -2.00 9.38
N ILE A 150 -17.79 -3.03 10.14
CA ILE A 150 -18.49 -4.34 10.15
C ILE A 150 -19.94 -4.18 10.60
N ALA A 151 -20.19 -3.44 11.68
CA ALA A 151 -21.54 -3.22 12.18
C ALA A 151 -22.45 -2.60 11.11
N VAL A 152 -21.96 -1.56 10.42
CA VAL A 152 -22.67 -0.91 9.31
C VAL A 152 -22.88 -1.86 8.14
N ALA A 153 -21.86 -2.63 7.75
CA ALA A 153 -21.97 -3.59 6.64
C ALA A 153 -23.01 -4.67 6.93
N VAL A 154 -23.05 -5.20 8.16
CA VAL A 154 -24.03 -6.20 8.60
C VAL A 154 -25.43 -5.60 8.64
N GLU A 155 -25.58 -4.39 9.15
CA GLU A 155 -26.88 -3.71 9.23
C GLU A 155 -27.47 -3.46 7.84
N ILE A 156 -26.68 -2.91 6.91
CA ILE A 156 -27.12 -2.71 5.51
C ILE A 156 -27.44 -4.04 4.83
N SER A 157 -26.62 -5.07 5.05
CA SER A 157 -26.87 -6.42 4.50
C SER A 157 -28.16 -7.05 5.06
N GLY A 158 -28.54 -6.69 6.29
CA GLY A 158 -29.79 -7.11 6.93
C GLY A 158 -31.03 -6.39 6.37
N MET A 159 -30.87 -5.26 5.69
CA MET A 159 -31.98 -4.55 5.04
C MET A 159 -32.45 -5.34 3.83
N ARG A 160 -33.54 -6.09 4.00
CA ARG A 160 -34.17 -6.82 2.89
C ARG A 160 -34.87 -5.85 1.94
N PRO A 161 -34.68 -5.97 0.62
CA PRO A 161 -35.37 -5.14 -0.34
C PRO A 161 -36.88 -5.42 -0.29
N SER A 162 -37.67 -4.35 -0.37
CA SER A 162 -39.13 -4.44 -0.40
C SER A 162 -39.60 -5.28 -1.60
N PRO A 163 -40.67 -6.09 -1.46
CA PRO A 163 -41.16 -6.96 -2.54
C PRO A 163 -41.52 -6.22 -3.84
N GLN A 164 -41.80 -4.92 -3.76
CA GLN A 164 -42.13 -4.07 -4.91
C GLN A 164 -40.92 -3.77 -5.82
N GLY A 165 -39.68 -3.87 -5.32
CA GLY A 165 -38.46 -3.71 -6.14
C GLY A 165 -38.04 -4.97 -6.89
N ARG A 166 -38.73 -6.10 -6.70
CA ARG A 166 -38.38 -7.40 -7.33
C ARG A 166 -38.96 -7.58 -8.73
N THR A 167 -39.89 -6.72 -9.15
CA THR A 167 -40.64 -6.84 -10.42
C THR A 167 -40.05 -6.02 -11.57
N ALA A 168 -38.95 -5.30 -11.37
CA ALA A 168 -38.35 -4.42 -12.38
C ALA A 168 -37.04 -4.96 -13.00
N ALA A 169 -36.71 -6.23 -12.76
CA ALA A 169 -35.52 -6.89 -13.32
C ALA A 169 -35.90 -7.84 -14.47
#